data_AF-T0R7T5-F1
#
_entry.id   AF-T0R7T5-F1
#
_cell.length_a   1.000
_cell.length_b   1.000
_cell.length_c   1.000
_cell.angle_alpha   90.00
_cell.angle_beta   90.00
_cell.angle_gamma   90.00
#
_symmetry.space_group_name_H-M   'P 1'
#
loop_
_entity.id
_entity.type
_entity.pdbx_description
1 polymer ?
#
loop_
_entity_poly.entity_id
_entity_poly.type
_entity_poly.pdbx_seq_one_letter_code
_entity_poly.pdbx_strand_id
1 'polypeptide(L)'
;MTCTGSCNGNPCDGVDHCDGNGNCIDVYLPSSTVCRKAASGCDIAETCTGESGQCPMDKFEPTTTKCSGTCNDNPCDAQDYCDGNGSCVDKYLPSGAVCGNTKAGPCTIAATCTGDMGFCPPDEYADSSVTCAGTSQGGACDGKDTCDGEGNCVDRFLGGKVVCQKPTGYSRPIYCNGKSATCPVSSFLEGNLREMTADDPTPVQSMLVAVAPSSPMVLLGLVCVVAAAVAMVTMRQRRDELALDDATYKLLATHEDASAAF
;
A
#
# COMPACT_ATOMS: atom_id res chain seq x y z
N MET A 1 -44.10 38.54 28.12
CA MET A 1 -43.23 39.33 29.02
C MET A 1 -42.11 38.39 29.40
N THR A 2 -40.93 38.59 28.82
CA THR A 2 -39.74 37.78 29.12
C THR A 2 -39.14 38.31 30.41
N CYS A 3 -38.92 37.43 31.37
CA CYS A 3 -38.09 37.71 32.54
C CYS A 3 -36.76 36.98 32.34
N THR A 4 -35.73 37.37 33.08
CA THR A 4 -34.44 36.68 33.10
C THR A 4 -34.32 35.98 34.44
N GLY A 5 -34.31 34.64 34.44
CA GLY A 5 -34.16 33.78 35.59
C GLY A 5 -32.73 33.69 36.11
N SER A 6 -32.41 32.64 36.86
CA SER A 6 -31.08 32.50 37.50
C SER A 6 -30.06 31.74 36.64
N CYS A 7 -30.50 31.09 35.56
CA CYS A 7 -29.71 30.17 34.75
C CYS A 7 -29.37 30.67 33.32
N ASN A 8 -29.41 31.99 33.10
CA ASN A 8 -29.35 32.56 31.75
C ASN A 8 -28.06 32.26 30.96
N GLY A 9 -28.19 31.94 29.68
CA GLY A 9 -27.10 32.01 28.69
C GLY A 9 -26.25 30.74 28.52
N ASN A 10 -26.69 29.62 29.09
CA ASN A 10 -26.03 28.33 28.95
C ASN A 10 -26.63 27.50 27.80
N PRO A 11 -25.92 26.50 27.25
CA PRO A 11 -26.36 25.78 26.05
C PRO A 11 -27.70 25.04 26.15
N CYS A 12 -28.19 24.76 27.37
CA CYS A 12 -29.47 24.10 27.62
C CYS A 12 -30.55 25.04 28.17
N ASP A 13 -30.28 26.34 28.18
CA ASP A 13 -31.17 27.35 28.70
C ASP A 13 -32.30 27.67 27.70
N GLY A 14 -33.54 27.61 28.18
CA GLY A 14 -34.74 27.94 27.41
C GLY A 14 -35.12 29.42 27.57
N VAL A 15 -36.32 29.77 27.12
CA VAL A 15 -36.85 31.13 27.31
C VAL A 15 -37.74 31.16 28.54
N ASP A 16 -37.31 31.89 29.56
CA ASP A 16 -38.05 32.01 30.82
C ASP A 16 -39.35 32.80 30.67
N HIS A 17 -40.31 32.51 31.54
CA HIS A 17 -41.64 33.10 31.52
C HIS A 17 -42.11 33.53 32.91
N CYS A 18 -42.91 34.60 32.97
CA CYS A 18 -43.55 35.02 34.20
C CYS A 18 -44.79 34.17 34.51
N ASP A 19 -44.98 33.81 35.77
CA ASP A 19 -46.13 33.02 36.24
C ASP A 19 -47.44 33.83 36.38
N GLY A 20 -47.38 35.16 36.18
CA GLY A 20 -48.50 36.07 36.37
C GLY A 20 -48.68 36.58 37.81
N ASN A 21 -47.88 36.06 38.75
CA ASN A 21 -47.81 36.49 40.15
C ASN A 21 -46.54 37.31 40.46
N GLY A 22 -45.72 37.57 39.43
CA GLY A 22 -44.48 38.35 39.54
C GLY A 22 -43.24 37.50 39.75
N ASN A 23 -43.35 36.16 39.71
CA ASN A 23 -42.19 35.28 39.75
C ASN A 23 -41.74 34.93 38.32
N CYS A 24 -40.43 34.83 38.14
CA CYS A 24 -39.84 34.28 36.92
C CYS A 24 -39.68 32.77 37.07
N ILE A 25 -40.15 32.01 36.09
CA ILE A 25 -39.98 30.55 36.04
C ILE A 25 -38.87 30.25 35.03
N ASP A 26 -37.81 29.58 35.48
CA ASP A 26 -36.76 29.07 34.61
C ASP A 26 -37.32 27.98 33.68
N VAL A 27 -37.04 28.09 32.39
CA VAL A 27 -37.44 27.10 31.38
C VAL A 27 -36.18 26.48 30.77
N TYR A 28 -36.12 25.16 30.70
CA TYR A 28 -34.96 24.45 30.13
C TYR A 28 -35.30 23.78 28.79
N LEU A 29 -34.30 23.66 27.92
CA LEU A 29 -34.44 22.95 26.66
C LEU A 29 -34.72 21.45 26.91
N PRO A 30 -35.52 20.80 26.04
CA PRO A 30 -35.92 19.40 26.25
C PRO A 30 -34.73 18.46 26.20
N SER A 31 -34.86 17.28 26.81
CA SER A 31 -33.78 16.29 26.91
C SER A 31 -33.34 15.65 25.59
N SER A 32 -34.04 15.94 24.50
CA SER A 32 -33.62 15.60 23.14
C SER A 32 -32.67 16.64 22.52
N THR A 33 -32.43 17.77 23.18
CA THR A 33 -31.59 18.85 22.66
C THR A 33 -30.12 18.52 22.86
N VAL A 34 -29.37 18.37 21.78
CA VAL A 34 -27.91 18.20 21.83
C VAL A 34 -27.26 19.56 22.15
N CYS A 35 -26.59 19.64 23.29
CA CYS A 35 -25.90 20.85 23.75
C CYS A 35 -24.39 20.84 23.46
N ARG A 36 -23.82 19.65 23.27
CA ARG A 36 -22.48 19.47 22.71
C ARG A 36 -22.49 18.29 21.75
N LYS A 37 -21.98 18.49 20.54
CA LYS A 37 -21.84 17.41 19.55
C LYS A 37 -20.58 16.61 19.85
N ALA A 38 -20.62 15.31 19.58
CA ALA A 38 -19.43 14.48 19.55
C ALA A 38 -18.42 15.02 18.52
N ALA A 39 -17.16 15.18 18.93
CA ALA A 39 -16.06 15.63 18.10
C ALA A 39 -15.44 14.48 17.27
N SER A 40 -15.57 13.23 17.71
CA SER A 40 -15.00 12.04 17.08
C SER A 40 -15.88 10.82 17.32
N GLY A 41 -15.52 9.67 16.73
CA GLY A 41 -16.16 8.38 17.04
C GLY A 41 -15.86 7.85 18.45
N CYS A 42 -14.98 8.51 19.21
CA CYS A 42 -14.65 8.18 20.60
C CYS A 42 -15.25 9.17 21.61
N ASP A 43 -16.12 10.06 21.13
CA ASP A 43 -16.72 11.12 21.91
C ASP A 43 -18.25 10.95 21.95
N ILE A 44 -18.88 11.21 23.10
CA ILE A 44 -20.32 11.03 23.29
C ILE A 44 -21.00 12.40 23.22
N ALA A 45 -21.99 12.58 22.35
CA ALA A 45 -22.73 13.83 22.33
C ALA A 45 -23.57 14.02 23.62
N GLU A 46 -23.43 15.17 24.29
CA GLU A 46 -24.27 15.51 25.44
C GLU A 46 -25.59 16.14 25.00
N THR A 47 -26.64 15.67 25.67
CA THR A 47 -27.98 16.22 25.56
C THR A 47 -28.38 16.89 26.86
N CYS A 48 -29.18 17.94 26.75
CA CYS A 48 -29.75 18.63 27.90
C CYS A 48 -30.50 17.65 28.80
N THR A 49 -30.60 17.95 30.09
CA THR A 49 -31.37 17.11 31.01
C THR A 49 -32.86 17.45 31.00
N GLY A 50 -33.22 18.65 30.54
CA GLY A 50 -34.56 19.22 30.74
C GLY A 50 -34.79 19.84 32.13
N GLU A 51 -33.78 19.79 33.00
CA GLU A 51 -33.87 20.22 34.40
C GLU A 51 -32.79 21.27 34.77
N SER A 52 -31.89 21.58 33.84
CA SER A 52 -30.77 22.50 34.03
C SER A 52 -30.45 23.24 32.74
N GLY A 53 -30.05 24.51 32.86
CA GLY A 53 -29.52 25.31 31.74
C GLY A 53 -28.11 24.90 31.34
N GLN A 54 -27.38 24.18 32.20
CA GLN A 54 -26.03 23.68 31.91
C GLN A 54 -26.08 22.41 31.06
N CYS A 55 -25.19 22.33 30.07
CA CYS A 55 -24.91 21.07 29.39
C CYS A 55 -24.22 20.12 30.39
N PRO A 56 -24.54 18.81 30.39
CA PRO A 56 -23.80 17.84 31.19
C PRO A 56 -22.29 17.88 30.94
N MET A 57 -21.52 17.34 31.90
CA MET A 57 -20.07 17.16 31.73
C MET A 57 -19.78 16.29 30.50
N ASP A 58 -18.72 16.65 29.79
CA ASP A 58 -18.21 15.93 28.62
C ASP A 58 -17.88 14.45 28.97
N LYS A 59 -18.46 13.52 28.21
CA LYS A 59 -18.26 12.09 28.36
C LYS A 59 -17.66 11.49 27.09
N PHE A 60 -16.80 10.51 27.30
CA PHE A 60 -16.13 9.80 26.21
C PHE A 60 -16.52 8.33 26.18
N GLU A 61 -16.39 7.75 24.99
CA GLU A 61 -16.56 6.32 24.80
C GLU A 61 -15.50 5.53 25.58
N PRO A 62 -15.83 4.38 26.19
CA PRO A 62 -14.89 3.58 26.96
C PRO A 62 -13.79 2.96 26.06
N THR A 63 -12.73 2.46 26.70
CA THR A 63 -11.58 1.86 25.98
C THR A 63 -11.88 0.56 25.22
N THR A 64 -13.12 0.08 25.29
CA THR A 64 -13.60 -1.08 24.54
C THR A 64 -14.35 -0.70 23.27
N THR A 65 -14.65 0.58 23.08
CA THR A 65 -15.33 1.06 21.87
C THR A 65 -14.35 1.07 20.71
N LYS A 66 -14.74 0.40 19.63
CA LYS A 66 -13.99 0.34 18.39
C LYS A 66 -14.05 1.69 17.69
N CYS A 67 -12.95 2.08 17.09
CA CYS A 67 -12.86 3.28 16.28
C CYS A 67 -12.05 3.01 15.01
N SER A 68 -11.96 4.00 14.14
CA SER A 68 -11.09 3.98 12.97
C SER A 68 -10.03 5.06 13.14
N GLY A 69 -8.79 4.63 13.27
CA GLY A 69 -7.62 5.45 13.48
C GLY A 69 -7.08 6.07 12.20
N THR A 70 -5.79 6.40 12.17
CA THR A 70 -5.15 6.97 10.98
C THR A 70 -4.60 5.90 10.04
N CYS A 71 -4.14 4.78 10.57
CA CYS A 71 -3.79 3.59 9.83
C CYS A 71 -5.01 2.66 9.81
N ASN A 72 -5.52 2.32 8.63
CA ASN A 72 -6.58 1.31 8.48
C ASN A 72 -6.26 0.45 7.25
N ASP A 73 -6.77 -0.78 7.22
CA ASP A 73 -6.76 -1.68 6.05
C ASP A 73 -5.36 -2.09 5.53
N ASN A 74 -4.30 -1.89 6.32
CA ASN A 74 -2.96 -2.36 5.98
C ASN A 74 -2.71 -3.79 6.53
N PRO A 75 -1.76 -4.57 5.99
CA PRO A 75 -1.60 -5.97 6.39
C PRO A 75 -1.15 -6.19 7.85
N CYS A 76 -0.55 -5.18 8.48
CA CYS A 76 -0.16 -5.19 9.90
C CYS A 76 -1.08 -4.36 10.79
N ASP A 77 -2.22 -3.93 10.26
CA ASP A 77 -3.22 -3.16 10.96
C ASP A 77 -4.06 -4.05 11.90
N ALA A 78 -4.37 -3.55 13.09
CA ALA A 78 -5.28 -4.20 14.02
C ALA A 78 -6.47 -3.30 14.34
N GLN A 79 -7.47 -3.85 15.03
CA GLN A 79 -8.63 -3.06 15.42
C GLN A 79 -8.24 -1.97 16.44
N ASP A 80 -8.55 -0.72 16.09
CA ASP A 80 -8.37 0.43 16.98
C ASP A 80 -9.45 0.54 18.03
N TYR A 81 -9.09 1.17 19.14
CA TYR A 81 -9.99 1.39 20.26
C TYR A 81 -9.79 2.79 20.84
N CYS A 82 -10.87 3.33 21.42
CA CYS A 82 -10.83 4.60 22.12
C CYS A 82 -9.91 4.54 23.36
N ASP A 83 -9.39 5.69 23.78
CA ASP A 83 -8.55 5.81 24.98
C ASP A 83 -9.34 6.13 26.26
N GLY A 84 -10.66 6.34 26.15
CA GLY A 84 -11.50 6.81 27.26
C GLY A 84 -11.49 8.33 27.45
N ASN A 85 -10.79 9.09 26.60
CA ASN A 85 -10.65 10.53 26.65
C ASN A 85 -10.94 11.20 25.29
N GLY A 86 -11.74 10.56 24.44
CA GLY A 86 -12.18 11.12 23.16
C GLY A 86 -11.25 10.88 21.97
N SER A 87 -10.11 10.20 22.19
CA SER A 87 -9.14 9.89 21.13
C SER A 87 -9.22 8.43 20.69
N CYS A 88 -9.12 8.20 19.38
CA CYS A 88 -8.92 6.87 18.83
C CYS A 88 -7.43 6.51 18.85
N VAL A 89 -7.09 5.31 19.29
CA VAL A 89 -5.70 4.84 19.38
C VAL A 89 -5.46 3.73 18.38
N ASP A 90 -4.57 4.01 17.42
CA ASP A 90 -4.11 3.05 16.42
C ASP A 90 -3.49 1.81 17.08
N LYS A 91 -3.94 0.62 16.67
CA LYS A 91 -3.42 -0.66 17.11
C LYS A 91 -2.83 -1.43 15.93
N TYR A 92 -1.75 -2.14 16.20
CA TYR A 92 -1.04 -2.92 15.20
C TYR A 92 -0.99 -4.38 15.59
N LEU A 93 -0.89 -5.26 14.59
CA LEU A 93 -0.60 -6.66 14.80
C LEU A 93 0.74 -6.82 15.54
N PRO A 94 0.90 -7.86 16.38
CA PRO A 94 2.11 -8.02 17.17
C PRO A 94 3.35 -8.20 16.29
N SER A 95 4.51 -7.78 16.81
CA SER A 95 5.79 -8.03 16.17
C SER A 95 5.95 -9.52 15.84
N GLY A 96 6.38 -9.82 14.60
CA GLY A 96 6.54 -11.19 14.13
C GLY A 96 5.28 -11.82 13.50
N ALA A 97 4.13 -11.13 13.51
CA ALA A 97 2.98 -11.55 12.72
C ALA A 97 3.35 -11.54 11.23
N VAL A 98 3.16 -12.65 10.52
CA VAL A 98 3.53 -12.75 9.10
C VAL A 98 2.55 -11.93 8.26
N CYS A 99 3.09 -11.02 7.47
CA CYS A 99 2.33 -10.14 6.58
C CYS A 99 2.81 -10.20 5.12
N GLY A 100 4.00 -10.77 4.88
CA GLY A 100 4.61 -10.92 3.57
C GLY A 100 4.13 -12.13 2.76
N ASN A 101 4.77 -12.38 1.61
CA ASN A 101 4.33 -13.43 0.69
C ASN A 101 4.72 -14.84 1.16
N THR A 102 3.78 -15.53 1.81
CA THR A 102 3.95 -16.92 2.26
C THR A 102 4.02 -17.97 1.15
N LYS A 103 3.75 -17.59 -0.11
CA LYS A 103 3.72 -18.51 -1.25
C LYS A 103 4.95 -18.41 -2.16
N ALA A 104 5.90 -17.54 -1.85
CA ALA A 104 7.06 -17.24 -2.71
C ALA A 104 8.16 -18.34 -2.71
N GLY A 105 7.95 -19.46 -2.01
CA GLY A 105 8.91 -20.56 -1.96
C GLY A 105 10.11 -20.28 -1.05
N PRO A 106 11.11 -21.17 -1.03
CA PRO A 106 12.17 -21.15 -0.01
C PRO A 106 13.21 -20.03 -0.18
N CYS A 107 13.26 -19.36 -1.34
CA CYS A 107 14.22 -18.28 -1.60
C CYS A 107 13.73 -16.89 -1.19
N THR A 108 12.46 -16.78 -0.79
CA THR A 108 11.88 -15.55 -0.27
C THR A 108 11.48 -15.76 1.19
N ILE A 109 11.87 -14.82 2.03
CA ILE A 109 11.54 -14.80 3.46
C ILE A 109 10.39 -13.82 3.61
N ALA A 110 9.20 -14.35 3.93
CA ALA A 110 8.01 -13.53 4.12
C ALA A 110 8.23 -12.50 5.25
N ALA A 111 7.94 -11.25 4.96
CA ALA A 111 7.99 -10.14 5.89
C ALA A 111 7.07 -10.36 7.10
N THR A 112 7.47 -9.78 8.23
CA THR A 112 6.68 -9.77 9.46
C THR A 112 6.45 -8.36 9.96
N CYS A 113 5.33 -8.15 10.64
CA CYS A 113 5.01 -6.88 11.26
C CYS A 113 6.05 -6.50 12.31
N THR A 114 6.35 -5.21 12.42
CA THR A 114 7.25 -4.64 13.42
C THR A 114 6.58 -4.46 14.78
N GLY A 115 5.24 -4.38 14.81
CA GLY A 115 4.43 -4.19 16.01
C GLY A 115 4.13 -2.73 16.36
N ASP A 116 4.63 -1.78 15.57
CA ASP A 116 4.51 -0.33 15.81
C ASP A 116 3.98 0.47 14.60
N MET A 117 3.62 -0.21 13.50
CA MET A 117 2.97 0.39 12.34
C MET A 117 2.05 -0.59 11.61
N GLY A 118 1.08 -0.06 10.86
CA GLY A 118 0.12 -0.85 10.09
C GLY A 118 0.68 -1.41 8.76
N PHE A 119 1.75 -0.84 8.22
CA PHE A 119 2.34 -1.29 6.96
C PHE A 119 3.16 -2.57 7.13
N CYS A 120 3.07 -3.47 6.14
CA CYS A 120 3.98 -4.61 6.06
C CYS A 120 5.28 -4.18 5.38
N PRO A 121 6.45 -4.47 5.97
CA PRO A 121 7.72 -4.26 5.29
C PRO A 121 7.84 -5.16 4.04
N PRO A 122 8.78 -4.87 3.12
CA PRO A 122 9.05 -5.75 1.99
C PRO A 122 9.62 -7.09 2.45
N ASP A 123 9.34 -8.14 1.68
CA ASP A 123 9.94 -9.46 1.88
C ASP A 123 11.48 -9.38 1.75
N GLU A 124 12.18 -10.25 2.49
CA GLU A 124 13.62 -10.41 2.39
C GLU A 124 13.98 -11.60 1.49
N TYR A 125 15.22 -11.62 1.00
CA TYR A 125 15.72 -12.73 0.19
C TYR A 125 16.61 -13.65 1.01
N ALA A 126 16.41 -14.95 0.81
CA ALA A 126 17.24 -15.96 1.45
C ALA A 126 18.67 -15.91 0.91
N ASP A 127 19.65 -16.23 1.76
CA ASP A 127 21.06 -16.28 1.37
C ASP A 127 21.31 -17.28 0.22
N SER A 128 22.35 -17.01 -0.57
CA SER A 128 22.72 -17.85 -1.72
C SER A 128 23.11 -19.30 -1.37
N SER A 129 23.31 -19.62 -0.08
CA SER A 129 23.54 -20.98 0.42
C SER A 129 22.24 -21.74 0.74
N VAL A 130 21.10 -21.05 0.82
CA VAL A 130 19.81 -21.68 1.06
C VAL A 130 19.43 -22.52 -0.13
N THR A 131 18.98 -23.73 0.15
CA THR A 131 18.74 -24.75 -0.86
C THR A 131 17.28 -24.74 -1.27
N CYS A 132 17.03 -24.88 -2.55
CA CYS A 132 15.71 -24.84 -3.12
C CYS A 132 15.51 -26.03 -4.07
N ALA A 133 14.31 -26.13 -4.66
CA ALA A 133 14.03 -27.07 -5.72
C ALA A 133 13.83 -26.27 -7.00
N GLY A 134 14.77 -26.42 -7.94
CA GLY A 134 14.74 -25.77 -9.23
C GLY A 134 13.77 -26.43 -10.20
N THR A 135 13.91 -26.09 -11.47
CA THR A 135 13.07 -26.64 -12.54
C THR A 135 13.55 -28.02 -13.00
N SER A 136 14.81 -28.38 -12.72
CA SER A 136 15.49 -29.53 -13.32
C SER A 136 15.93 -30.58 -12.31
N GLN A 137 14.98 -31.29 -11.69
CA GLN A 137 15.30 -32.21 -10.59
C GLN A 137 15.60 -33.67 -11.04
N GLY A 138 16.50 -34.33 -10.31
CA GLY A 138 16.65 -35.79 -10.26
C GLY A 138 17.47 -36.43 -11.38
N GLY A 139 18.09 -35.64 -12.26
CA GLY A 139 18.98 -36.15 -13.29
C GLY A 139 20.37 -36.57 -12.77
N ALA A 140 21.09 -37.42 -13.49
CA ALA A 140 22.43 -37.89 -13.08
C ALA A 140 23.50 -36.78 -13.02
N CYS A 141 23.22 -35.64 -13.67
CA CYS A 141 24.04 -34.44 -13.66
C CYS A 141 23.38 -33.31 -12.82
N ASP A 142 22.28 -33.59 -12.11
CA ASP A 142 21.57 -32.62 -11.28
C ASP A 142 22.37 -32.31 -10.01
N GLY A 143 22.57 -31.02 -9.76
CA GLY A 143 23.26 -30.51 -8.60
C GLY A 143 22.28 -30.14 -7.48
N LYS A 144 22.81 -29.51 -6.43
CA LYS A 144 21.96 -28.99 -5.36
C LYS A 144 21.64 -27.54 -5.70
N ASP A 145 20.37 -27.27 -6.00
CA ASP A 145 19.91 -25.92 -6.31
C ASP A 145 20.01 -25.03 -5.08
N THR A 146 20.39 -23.78 -5.31
CA THR A 146 20.46 -22.78 -4.27
C THR A 146 19.92 -21.46 -4.74
N CYS A 147 19.52 -20.64 -3.78
CA CYS A 147 19.05 -19.29 -4.07
C CYS A 147 20.18 -18.41 -4.64
N ASP A 148 19.82 -17.32 -5.31
CA ASP A 148 20.75 -16.31 -5.81
C ASP A 148 20.96 -15.13 -4.84
N GLY A 149 20.13 -15.01 -3.80
CA GLY A 149 20.10 -13.83 -2.93
C GLY A 149 19.13 -12.74 -3.40
N GLU A 150 18.41 -12.97 -4.49
CA GLU A 150 17.44 -12.05 -5.09
C GLU A 150 16.04 -12.67 -5.19
N GLY A 151 15.82 -13.77 -4.46
CA GLY A 151 14.54 -14.47 -4.39
C GLY A 151 14.34 -15.57 -5.41
N ASN A 152 15.30 -15.81 -6.33
CA ASN A 152 15.17 -16.86 -7.33
C ASN A 152 15.89 -18.13 -6.90
N CYS A 153 15.28 -19.28 -7.21
CA CYS A 153 15.95 -20.56 -7.15
C CYS A 153 16.77 -20.79 -8.42
N VAL A 154 18.07 -21.02 -8.28
CA VAL A 154 18.97 -21.27 -9.41
C VAL A 154 19.26 -22.75 -9.52
N ASP A 155 18.89 -23.35 -10.65
CA ASP A 155 19.25 -24.71 -11.02
C ASP A 155 20.79 -24.85 -11.07
N ARG A 156 21.35 -25.76 -10.27
CA ARG A 156 22.79 -26.02 -10.25
C ARG A 156 23.07 -27.37 -10.89
N PHE A 157 24.05 -27.42 -11.77
CA PHE A 157 24.41 -28.66 -12.47
C PHE A 157 25.82 -29.12 -12.13
N LEU A 158 25.99 -30.43 -12.02
CA LEU A 158 27.28 -31.04 -11.74
C LEU A 158 28.25 -30.81 -12.92
N GLY A 159 29.52 -30.54 -12.61
CA GLY A 159 30.56 -30.28 -13.61
C GLY A 159 31.23 -31.54 -14.16
N GLY A 160 32.13 -31.37 -15.13
CA GLY A 160 32.81 -32.47 -15.87
C GLY A 160 33.71 -33.41 -15.10
N LYS A 161 33.76 -33.30 -13.77
CA LYS A 161 34.41 -34.30 -12.89
C LYS A 161 33.44 -35.40 -12.46
N VAL A 162 32.13 -35.18 -12.62
CA VAL A 162 31.10 -36.15 -12.27
C VAL A 162 30.78 -37.02 -13.48
N VAL A 163 30.85 -38.34 -13.30
CA VAL A 163 30.46 -39.33 -14.31
C VAL A 163 28.94 -39.39 -14.36
N CYS A 164 28.36 -38.93 -15.47
CA CYS A 164 26.91 -38.92 -15.66
C CYS A 164 26.42 -40.28 -16.22
N GLN A 165 27.20 -40.92 -17.10
CA GLN A 165 26.93 -42.29 -17.57
C GLN A 165 28.18 -43.15 -17.49
N LYS A 166 28.06 -44.33 -16.85
CA LYS A 166 29.14 -45.32 -16.79
C LYS A 166 29.41 -45.91 -18.17
N PRO A 167 30.67 -46.26 -18.48
CA PRO A 167 31.01 -46.87 -19.75
C PRO A 167 30.36 -48.25 -19.89
N THR A 168 29.85 -48.56 -21.08
CA THR A 168 29.36 -49.88 -21.47
C THR A 168 30.28 -50.47 -22.55
N GLY A 169 30.90 -51.62 -22.27
CA GLY A 169 31.90 -52.22 -23.16
C GLY A 169 33.16 -51.34 -23.29
N TYR A 170 33.53 -50.99 -24.53
CA TYR A 170 34.70 -50.16 -24.86
C TYR A 170 34.39 -48.65 -24.99
N SER A 171 33.15 -48.22 -24.66
CA SER A 171 32.79 -46.81 -24.71
C SER A 171 33.50 -46.00 -23.61
N ARG A 172 33.74 -44.71 -23.87
CA ARG A 172 34.27 -43.79 -22.85
C ARG A 172 33.14 -43.36 -21.90
N PRO A 173 33.43 -43.11 -20.61
CA PRO A 173 32.44 -42.51 -19.70
C PRO A 173 31.97 -41.16 -20.22
N ILE A 174 30.68 -40.87 -20.02
CA ILE A 174 30.10 -39.54 -20.28
C ILE A 174 30.10 -38.77 -18.96
N TYR A 175 30.63 -37.55 -18.99
CA TYR A 175 30.69 -36.66 -17.83
C TYR A 175 29.64 -35.55 -17.95
N CYS A 176 29.24 -35.00 -16.81
CA CYS A 176 28.37 -33.83 -16.77
C CYS A 176 29.06 -32.62 -17.43
N ASN A 177 28.30 -31.64 -17.92
CA ASN A 177 28.87 -30.44 -18.56
C ASN A 177 28.63 -29.15 -17.75
N GLY A 178 27.98 -29.24 -16.59
CA GLY A 178 27.60 -28.07 -15.79
C GLY A 178 26.46 -27.23 -16.38
N LYS A 179 25.73 -27.73 -17.37
CA LYS A 179 24.66 -26.97 -18.07
C LYS A 179 23.28 -27.64 -18.05
N SER A 180 23.18 -28.92 -17.73
CA SER A 180 21.92 -29.66 -17.69
C SER A 180 21.92 -30.75 -16.64
N ALA A 181 20.74 -31.08 -16.11
CA ALA A 181 20.53 -32.19 -15.18
C ALA A 181 20.70 -33.58 -15.85
N THR A 182 20.58 -33.66 -17.18
CA THR A 182 20.74 -34.89 -17.96
C THR A 182 22.15 -35.05 -18.54
N CYS A 183 22.53 -36.29 -18.85
CA CYS A 183 23.78 -36.59 -19.55
C CYS A 183 23.82 -35.85 -20.90
N PRO A 184 24.92 -35.16 -21.24
CA PRO A 184 25.08 -34.65 -22.59
C PRO A 184 25.14 -35.83 -23.56
N VAL A 185 24.46 -35.69 -24.70
CA VAL A 185 24.61 -36.68 -25.78
C VAL A 185 25.99 -36.52 -26.41
N SER A 186 26.74 -37.61 -26.51
CA SER A 186 27.96 -37.65 -27.32
C SER A 186 27.53 -37.40 -28.76
N SER A 187 27.84 -36.24 -29.30
CA SER A 187 27.51 -35.84 -30.66
C SER A 187 28.27 -36.68 -31.69
N PHE A 188 27.81 -37.91 -31.92
CA PHE A 188 28.24 -38.76 -33.04
C PHE A 188 27.69 -38.27 -34.40
N LEU A 189 26.93 -37.16 -34.44
CA LEU A 189 26.37 -36.56 -35.67
C LEU A 189 26.97 -35.20 -36.06
N GLU A 190 27.85 -34.60 -35.26
CA GLU A 190 28.49 -33.31 -35.62
C GLU A 190 29.65 -33.46 -36.61
N GLY A 191 29.94 -34.67 -37.08
CA GLY A 191 30.90 -34.90 -38.16
C GLY A 191 30.43 -34.46 -39.55
N ASN A 192 29.19 -33.97 -39.74
CA ASN A 192 28.65 -33.62 -41.06
C ASN A 192 27.84 -32.33 -41.18
N LEU A 193 27.75 -31.47 -40.17
CA LEU A 193 27.35 -30.07 -40.40
C LEU A 193 28.59 -29.19 -40.24
N ARG A 194 29.30 -29.03 -41.36
CA ARG A 194 30.16 -27.86 -41.57
C ARG A 194 29.35 -26.61 -41.19
N GLU A 195 30.01 -25.71 -40.47
CA GLU A 195 29.66 -24.30 -40.44
C GLU A 195 29.37 -23.86 -41.88
N MET A 196 28.09 -23.66 -42.21
CA MET A 196 27.73 -22.77 -43.31
C MET A 196 28.04 -21.37 -42.80
N THR A 197 29.29 -20.97 -43.03
CA THR A 197 29.69 -19.57 -43.03
C THR A 197 28.67 -18.82 -43.86
N ALA A 198 27.98 -17.89 -43.23
CA ALA A 198 27.10 -16.93 -43.87
C ALA A 198 27.96 -16.01 -44.76
N ASP A 199 28.21 -16.43 -45.99
CA ASP A 199 28.66 -15.55 -47.05
C ASP A 199 28.04 -15.98 -48.38
N ASP A 200 27.44 -14.97 -49.00
CA ASP A 200 26.89 -14.84 -50.36
C ASP A 200 25.38 -15.09 -50.63
N PRO A 201 24.75 -14.19 -51.43
CA PRO A 201 23.33 -13.85 -51.33
C PRO A 201 22.50 -14.41 -52.49
N THR A 202 21.27 -14.85 -52.22
CA THR A 202 20.24 -14.99 -53.28
C THR A 202 18.85 -14.90 -52.65
N PRO A 203 17.78 -14.75 -53.43
CA PRO A 203 17.36 -13.54 -54.13
C PRO A 203 16.10 -12.94 -53.48
N VAL A 204 15.94 -11.64 -53.65
CA VAL A 204 14.74 -10.89 -53.24
C VAL A 204 13.55 -11.40 -54.05
N GLN A 205 12.65 -12.17 -53.43
CA GLN A 205 11.33 -12.43 -54.01
C GLN A 205 10.25 -11.96 -53.03
N SER A 206 9.86 -10.72 -53.30
CA SER A 206 8.63 -10.03 -52.93
C SER A 206 7.51 -10.96 -52.43
N MET A 207 7.36 -11.05 -51.11
CA MET A 207 6.08 -11.33 -50.48
C MET A 207 5.65 -10.10 -49.70
N LEU A 208 4.82 -9.31 -50.38
CA LEU A 208 4.04 -8.22 -49.83
C LEU A 208 3.04 -8.83 -48.83
N VAL A 209 3.43 -8.94 -47.55
CA VAL A 209 2.49 -9.25 -46.46
C VAL A 209 1.90 -7.93 -45.98
N ALA A 210 0.61 -7.78 -46.24
CA ALA A 210 -0.22 -6.69 -45.79
C ALA A 210 -0.10 -6.51 -44.26
N VAL A 211 0.25 -5.29 -43.84
CA VAL A 211 0.12 -4.86 -42.45
C VAL A 211 -1.37 -4.73 -42.14
N ALA A 212 -1.94 -5.76 -41.51
CA ALA A 212 -3.22 -5.67 -40.83
C ALA A 212 -2.97 -5.23 -39.37
N PRO A 213 -3.56 -4.14 -38.89
CA PRO A 213 -3.40 -3.69 -37.51
C PRO A 213 -4.40 -4.43 -36.62
N SER A 214 -3.96 -5.48 -35.94
CA SER A 214 -4.75 -6.10 -34.88
C SER A 214 -3.87 -6.48 -33.70
N SER A 215 -3.59 -5.51 -32.83
CA SER A 215 -3.17 -5.76 -31.45
C SER A 215 -3.46 -4.52 -30.58
N PRO A 216 -4.46 -4.57 -29.68
CA PRO A 216 -4.93 -3.42 -28.90
C PRO A 216 -3.99 -2.98 -27.76
N MET A 217 -2.87 -3.69 -27.54
CA MET A 217 -1.96 -3.43 -26.42
C MET A 217 -0.93 -2.32 -26.69
N VAL A 218 -0.61 -2.02 -27.95
CA VAL A 218 0.38 -0.97 -28.30
C VAL A 218 -0.25 0.44 -28.21
N LEU A 219 -1.57 0.56 -28.45
CA LEU A 219 -2.26 1.85 -28.28
C LEU A 219 -2.42 2.23 -26.81
N LEU A 220 -2.60 1.28 -25.89
CA LEU A 220 -2.77 1.59 -24.46
C LEU A 220 -1.51 2.20 -23.83
N GLY A 221 -0.33 1.69 -24.20
CA GLY A 221 0.95 2.21 -23.71
C GLY A 221 1.21 3.65 -24.16
N LEU A 222 0.91 3.96 -25.42
CA LEU A 222 1.11 5.30 -25.98
C LEU A 222 0.09 6.31 -25.43
N VAL A 223 -1.16 5.89 -25.19
CA VAL A 223 -2.19 6.71 -24.55
C VAL A 223 -1.85 7.01 -23.08
N CYS A 224 -1.32 6.04 -22.33
CA CYS A 224 -0.90 6.25 -20.94
C CYS A 224 0.27 7.24 -20.81
N VAL A 225 1.26 7.18 -21.70
CA VAL A 225 2.41 8.11 -21.66
C VAL A 225 1.97 9.54 -21.99
N VAL A 226 1.07 9.71 -22.95
CA VAL A 226 0.52 11.04 -23.28
C VAL A 226 -0.39 11.56 -22.16
N ALA A 227 -1.21 10.71 -21.53
CA ALA A 227 -2.05 11.10 -20.41
C ALA A 227 -1.22 11.52 -19.18
N ALA A 228 -0.14 10.80 -18.87
CA ALA A 228 0.78 11.17 -17.80
C ALA A 228 1.49 12.50 -18.08
N ALA A 229 1.92 12.74 -19.32
CA ALA A 229 2.53 14.01 -19.71
C ALA A 229 1.56 15.19 -19.62
N VAL A 230 0.31 15.02 -20.08
CA VAL A 230 -0.74 16.04 -19.97
C VAL A 230 -1.09 16.30 -18.50
N ALA A 231 -1.19 15.28 -17.66
CA ALA A 231 -1.44 15.42 -16.23
C ALA A 231 -0.29 16.15 -15.50
N MET A 232 0.98 15.89 -15.86
CA MET A 232 2.11 16.61 -15.29
C MET A 232 2.13 18.09 -15.71
N VAL A 233 1.75 18.39 -16.95
CA VAL A 233 1.65 19.79 -17.44
C VAL A 233 0.50 20.53 -16.76
N THR A 234 -0.67 19.91 -16.61
CA THR A 234 -1.81 20.55 -15.92
C THR A 234 -1.57 20.73 -14.43
N MET A 235 -0.89 19.78 -13.77
CA MET A 235 -0.48 19.90 -12.36
C MET A 235 0.54 21.03 -12.16
N ARG A 236 1.47 21.23 -13.11
CA ARG A 236 2.41 22.37 -13.07
C ARG A 236 1.67 23.69 -13.28
N GLN A 237 0.76 23.77 -14.25
CA GLN A 237 -0.07 24.97 -14.46
C GLN A 237 -0.93 25.32 -13.23
N ARG A 238 -1.53 24.33 -12.56
CA ARG A 238 -2.30 24.55 -11.32
C ARG A 238 -1.44 25.02 -10.15
N ARG A 239 -0.17 24.58 -10.09
CA ARG A 239 0.77 25.01 -9.06
C ARG A 239 1.19 26.47 -9.25
N ASP A 240 1.33 26.90 -10.50
CA ASP A 240 1.65 28.29 -10.84
C ASP A 240 0.45 29.23 -10.57
N GLU A 241 -0.79 28.78 -10.80
CA GLU A 241 -2.01 29.54 -10.45
C GLU A 241 -2.20 29.69 -8.93
N LEU A 242 -1.98 28.62 -8.15
CA LEU A 242 -2.02 28.69 -6.67
C LEU A 242 -0.89 29.55 -6.09
N ALA A 243 0.28 29.60 -6.73
CA ALA A 243 1.37 30.46 -6.33
C ALA A 243 1.07 31.95 -6.60
N LEU A 244 0.29 32.24 -7.65
CA LEU A 244 -0.16 33.60 -7.96
C LEU A 244 -1.23 34.09 -6.97
N ASP A 245 -2.13 33.21 -6.53
CA ASP A 245 -3.13 33.54 -5.51
C ASP A 245 -2.51 33.83 -4.13
N ASP A 246 -1.50 33.07 -3.69
CA ASP A 246 -0.75 33.36 -2.43
C ASP A 246 0.00 34.70 -2.51
N ALA A 247 0.60 35.00 -3.66
CA ALA A 247 1.30 36.27 -3.88
C ALA A 247 0.34 37.47 -3.91
N THR A 248 -0.85 37.30 -4.50
CA THR A 248 -1.90 38.33 -4.57
C THR A 248 -2.54 38.56 -3.20
N TYR A 249 -2.78 37.50 -2.42
CA TYR A 249 -3.27 37.60 -1.04
C TYR A 249 -2.27 38.32 -0.11
N LYS A 250 -0.97 38.05 -0.25
CA LYS A 250 0.08 38.74 0.52
C LYS A 250 0.20 40.23 0.17
N LEU A 251 0.00 40.60 -1.09
CA LEU A 251 -0.01 42.02 -1.51
C LEU A 251 -1.23 42.78 -0.97
N LEU A 252 -2.41 42.16 -0.94
CA LEU A 252 -3.62 42.77 -0.37
C LEU A 252 -3.51 42.98 1.15
N ALA A 253 -2.94 42.01 1.88
CA ALA A 253 -2.70 42.14 3.32
C ALA A 253 -1.79 43.33 3.67
N THR A 254 -0.78 43.63 2.83
CA THR A 254 0.10 44.79 3.05
C THR A 254 -0.55 46.15 2.73
N HIS A 255 -1.66 46.16 1.99
CA HIS A 255 -2.39 47.39 1.68
C HIS A 255 -3.41 47.78 2.78
N GLU A 256 -3.98 46.81 3.50
CA GLU A 256 -4.87 47.10 4.63
C GLU A 256 -4.12 47.74 5.82
N ASP A 257 -2.87 47.32 6.06
CA ASP A 257 -2.00 47.91 7.09
C ASP A 257 -1.55 49.35 6.75
N ALA A 258 -1.52 49.73 5.46
CA ALA A 258 -1.15 51.07 5.03
C ALA A 258 -2.31 52.09 5.12
N SER A 259 -3.56 51.62 5.12
CA SER A 259 -4.76 52.46 5.30
C SER A 259 -5.11 52.76 6.77
N ALA A 260 -4.45 52.11 7.73
CA ALA A 260 -4.64 52.36 9.16
C ALA A 260 -3.69 53.43 9.74
N ALA A 261 -2.86 54.08 8.90
CA ALA A 261 -1.82 55.03 9.31
C ALA A 261 -2.02 56.48 8.81
N PHE A 262 -3.24 56.87 8.40
CA PHE A 262 -3.62 58.26 8.12
C PHE A 262 -4.92 58.66 8.82
#